data_AF-A0A7R9AJK5-F1
#
_entry.id   AF-A0A7R9AJK5-F1
#
_cell.length_a   1.000
_cell.length_b   1.000
_cell.length_c   1.000
_cell.angle_alpha   90.00
_cell.angle_beta   90.00
_cell.angle_gamma   90.00
#
_symmetry.space_group_name_H-M   'P 1'
#
loop_
_entity.id
_entity.type
_entity.pdbx_description
1 polymer ?
#
loop_
_entity_poly.entity_id
_entity_poly.type
_entity_poly.pdbx_seq_one_letter_code
_entity_poly.pdbx_strand_id
1 'polypeptide(L)'
;MLGCCVASDEVRRRAQRQIVEHWDGLPPQWVVSSESEGGLTNGYEVPSRLGTDRWVAMIGAWQRMKIQRSGQTPPPLIVAMVGTAVTVEAIDQNGRFLGGLILP
;
A
#
# COMPACT_ATOMS: atom_id res chain seq x y z
N MET A 1 14.47 3.97 -6.82
CA MET A 1 14.07 2.90 -5.87
C MET A 1 12.75 3.30 -5.22
N LEU A 2 11.79 2.38 -5.03
CA LEU A 2 10.54 2.70 -4.30
C LEU A 2 10.72 2.45 -2.80
N GLY A 3 10.21 3.37 -1.98
CA GLY A 3 10.22 3.27 -0.52
C GLY A 3 8.82 3.39 0.07
N CYS A 4 8.55 2.65 1.15
CA CYS A 4 7.30 2.68 1.91
C CYS A 4 7.64 2.90 3.38
N CYS A 5 7.06 3.93 4.00
CA CYS A 5 7.37 4.28 5.39
C CYS A 5 6.13 4.85 6.09
N VAL A 6 5.72 4.20 7.18
CA VAL A 6 4.69 4.69 8.11
C VAL A 6 5.26 5.05 9.49
N ALA A 7 6.58 4.94 9.64
CA ALA A 7 7.31 5.44 10.81
C ALA A 7 7.49 6.96 10.73
N SER A 8 8.29 7.53 11.63
CA SER A 8 8.55 8.96 11.63
C SER A 8 9.30 9.43 10.38
N ASP A 9 9.11 10.71 10.03
CA ASP A 9 9.85 11.38 8.96
C ASP A 9 11.37 11.35 9.16
N GLU A 10 11.84 11.25 10.41
CA GLU A 10 13.24 11.07 10.73
C GLU A 10 13.78 9.72 10.23
N VAL A 11 13.03 8.63 10.45
CA VAL A 11 13.39 7.30 9.95
C VAL A 11 13.44 7.30 8.42
N ARG A 12 12.45 7.90 7.76
CA ARG A 12 12.42 8.04 6.30
C ARG A 12 13.64 8.81 5.77
N ARG A 13 13.96 9.96 6.38
CA ARG A 13 15.12 10.78 5.97
C ARG A 13 16.45 10.07 6.21
N ARG A 14 16.57 9.30 7.29
CA ARG A 14 17.77 8.48 7.56
C ARG A 14 17.95 7.41 6.48
N ALA A 15 16.90 6.68 6.12
CA ALA A 15 16.94 5.68 5.06
C ALA A 15 17.27 6.32 3.69
N GLN A 16 16.64 7.45 3.36
CA GLN A 16 16.94 8.17 2.12
C GLN A 16 18.42 8.58 2.01
N ARG A 17 19.02 9.06 3.12
CA ARG A 17 20.44 9.42 3.13
C ARG A 17 21.34 8.23 2.81
N GLN A 18 21.10 7.09 3.47
CA GLN A 18 21.85 5.86 3.22
C GLN A 18 21.70 5.36 1.79
N ILE A 19 20.50 5.48 1.19
CA ILE A 19 20.28 5.11 -0.21
C ILE A 19 21.15 5.98 -1.14
N VAL A 20 21.13 7.29 -0.94
CA VAL A 20 21.91 8.23 -1.77
C VAL A 20 23.42 8.07 -1.57
N GLU A 21 23.88 7.77 -0.35
CA GLU A 21 25.31 7.56 -0.04
C GLU A 21 25.87 6.28 -0.66
N HIS A 22 25.06 5.22 -0.77
CA HIS A 22 25.52 3.90 -1.20
C HIS A 22 25.11 3.51 -2.64
N TRP A 23 24.08 4.13 -3.20
CA TRP A 23 23.59 3.86 -4.56
C TRP A 23 23.50 5.13 -5.38
N ASP A 24 24.62 5.44 -6.05
CA ASP A 24 24.71 6.58 -6.96
C ASP A 24 23.70 6.46 -8.12
N GLY A 25 23.09 7.58 -8.50
CA GLY A 25 22.10 7.66 -9.58
C GLY A 25 20.75 6.99 -9.30
N LEU A 26 20.49 6.48 -8.08
CA LEU A 26 19.23 5.80 -7.73
C LEU A 26 18.40 6.59 -6.71
N PRO A 27 17.68 7.66 -7.12
CA PRO A 27 16.89 8.44 -6.17
C PRO A 27 15.76 7.59 -5.55
N PRO A 28 15.55 7.68 -4.21
CA PRO A 28 14.40 7.06 -3.57
C PRO A 28 13.12 7.83 -3.89
N GLN A 29 12.07 7.09 -4.20
CA GLN A 29 10.72 7.58 -4.44
C GLN A 29 9.82 6.98 -3.37
N TRP A 30 9.28 7.82 -2.51
CA TRP A 30 8.46 7.39 -1.39
C TRP A 30 7.00 7.31 -1.81
N VAL A 31 6.39 6.15 -1.62
CA VAL A 31 4.96 5.95 -1.88
C VAL A 31 4.15 6.77 -0.89
N VAL A 32 3.08 7.36 -1.41
CA VAL A 32 2.01 8.00 -0.64
C VAL A 32 0.70 7.45 -1.16
N SER A 33 -0.22 7.13 -0.25
CA SER A 33 -1.56 6.68 -0.62
C SER A 33 -2.27 7.74 -1.47
N SER A 34 -2.74 7.33 -2.63
CA SER A 34 -3.42 8.18 -3.61
C SER A 34 -4.90 7.82 -3.71
N GLU A 35 -5.66 8.60 -4.47
CA GLU A 35 -7.08 8.33 -4.76
C GLU A 35 -7.26 7.02 -5.53
N SER A 36 -6.35 6.73 -6.46
CA SER A 36 -6.35 5.48 -7.22
C SER A 36 -4.93 5.13 -7.66
N GLU A 37 -4.60 3.84 -7.66
CA GLU A 37 -3.32 3.31 -8.14
C GLU A 37 -3.43 1.80 -8.31
N GLY A 38 -2.69 1.20 -9.24
CA GLY A 38 -2.61 -0.26 -9.35
C GLY A 38 -3.97 -0.97 -9.52
N GLY A 39 -4.94 -0.30 -10.15
CA GLY A 39 -6.30 -0.82 -10.34
C GLY A 39 -7.15 -0.84 -9.07
N LEU A 40 -6.74 -0.14 -8.01
CA LEU A 40 -7.53 0.11 -6.82
C LEU A 40 -8.01 1.55 -6.76
N THR A 41 -9.16 1.76 -6.10
CA THR A 41 -9.66 3.09 -5.70
C THR A 41 -9.73 3.18 -4.18
N ASN A 42 -9.21 4.26 -3.62
CA ASN A 42 -9.16 4.50 -2.18
C ASN A 42 -10.50 5.04 -1.67
N GLY A 43 -11.11 4.35 -0.69
CA GLY A 43 -12.37 4.75 -0.10
C GLY A 43 -12.27 5.84 0.98
N TYR A 44 -11.07 6.30 1.34
CA TYR A 44 -10.91 7.42 2.27
C TYR A 44 -11.30 8.74 1.63
N GLU A 45 -11.95 9.62 2.39
CA GLU A 45 -12.23 11.02 1.99
C GLU A 45 -10.93 11.80 1.73
N VAL A 46 -9.91 11.55 2.54
CA VAL A 46 -8.56 12.10 2.36
C VAL A 46 -7.60 10.93 2.10
N PRO A 47 -7.33 10.56 0.84
CA PRO A 47 -6.58 9.35 0.49
C PRO A 47 -5.21 9.23 1.16
N SER A 48 -4.51 10.35 1.33
CA SER A 48 -3.18 10.42 1.95
C SER A 48 -3.15 10.07 3.43
N ARG A 49 -4.31 9.99 4.12
CA ARG A 49 -4.40 9.54 5.52
C ARG A 49 -4.32 8.02 5.66
N LEU A 50 -4.51 7.26 4.59
CA LEU A 50 -4.34 5.81 4.61
C LEU A 50 -2.84 5.49 4.75
N GLY A 51 -2.49 4.62 5.71
CA GLY A 51 -1.12 4.12 5.87
C GLY A 51 -0.58 3.55 4.56
N THR A 52 0.58 4.03 4.12
CA THR A 52 1.10 3.70 2.79
C THR A 52 1.52 2.23 2.68
N ASP A 53 1.80 1.56 3.80
CA ASP A 53 2.04 0.13 3.92
C ASP A 53 0.79 -0.69 3.58
N ARG A 54 -0.36 -0.28 4.12
CA ARG A 54 -1.69 -0.86 3.81
C ARG A 54 -2.02 -0.65 2.34
N TRP A 55 -1.75 0.54 1.80
CA TRP A 55 -1.99 0.84 0.40
C TRP A 55 -1.21 -0.07 -0.54
N VAL A 56 0.11 -0.20 -0.36
CA VAL A 56 0.93 -1.07 -1.22
C VAL A 56 0.60 -2.56 -1.04
N ALA A 57 0.24 -2.99 0.18
CA ALA A 57 -0.17 -4.37 0.43
C ALA A 57 -1.47 -4.72 -0.30
N MET A 58 -2.46 -3.82 -0.25
CA MET A 58 -3.70 -3.98 -1.01
C MET A 58 -3.45 -4.03 -2.52
N ILE A 59 -2.60 -3.14 -3.06
CA ILE A 59 -2.23 -3.16 -4.49
C ILE A 59 -1.62 -4.52 -4.86
N GLY A 60 -0.68 -5.02 -4.05
CA GLY A 60 -0.06 -6.32 -4.29
C GLY A 60 -1.07 -7.48 -4.25
N ALA A 61 -1.97 -7.49 -3.27
CA ALA A 61 -3.02 -8.50 -3.14
C ALA A 61 -3.99 -8.48 -4.33
N TRP A 62 -4.40 -7.28 -4.75
CA TRP A 62 -5.31 -7.09 -5.89
C TRP A 62 -4.69 -7.56 -7.20
N GLN A 63 -3.45 -7.16 -7.48
CA GLN A 63 -2.74 -7.58 -8.68
C GLN A 63 -2.55 -9.11 -8.72
N ARG A 64 -2.20 -9.71 -7.58
CA ARG A 64 -2.12 -11.17 -7.47
C ARG A 64 -3.45 -11.84 -7.78
N MET A 65 -4.57 -11.33 -7.24
CA MET A 65 -5.89 -11.90 -7.49
C MET A 65 -6.29 -11.77 -8.97
N LYS A 66 -6.04 -10.61 -9.59
CA LYS A 66 -6.29 -10.41 -11.03
C LYS A 66 -5.53 -11.39 -11.90
N ILE A 67 -4.27 -11.66 -11.58
CA ILE A 67 -3.45 -12.65 -12.29
C ILE A 67 -4.03 -14.06 -12.11
N GLN A 68 -4.39 -14.44 -10.88
CA GLN A 68 -4.98 -15.74 -10.57
C GLN A 68 -6.35 -15.97 -11.20
N ARG A 69 -7.11 -14.91 -11.44
CA ARG A 69 -8.45 -14.92 -12.02
C ARG A 69 -8.48 -14.38 -13.45
N SER A 70 -7.37 -14.51 -14.19
CA SER A 70 -7.26 -14.00 -15.55
C SER A 70 -8.44 -14.44 -16.42
N GLY A 71 -9.16 -13.48 -16.99
CA GLY A 71 -10.38 -13.71 -17.80
C GLY A 71 -11.69 -13.84 -17.00
N GLN A 72 -11.66 -13.69 -15.68
CA GLN A 72 -12.83 -13.72 -14.80
C GLN A 72 -12.88 -12.45 -13.93
N THR A 73 -14.06 -12.13 -13.41
CA THR A 73 -14.20 -11.08 -12.39
C THR A 73 -13.46 -11.52 -11.12
N PRO A 74 -12.50 -10.73 -10.60
CA PRO A 74 -11.84 -11.04 -9.33
C PRO A 74 -12.87 -11.08 -8.18
N PRO A 75 -12.78 -12.04 -7.25
CA PRO A 75 -13.61 -12.01 -6.05
C PRO A 75 -13.22 -10.83 -5.14
N PRO A 76 -14.12 -10.37 -4.25
CA PRO A 76 -13.76 -9.44 -3.19
C PRO A 76 -12.65 -10.04 -2.29
N LEU A 77 -11.85 -9.16 -1.68
CA LEU A 77 -10.69 -9.54 -0.88
C LEU A 77 -10.78 -8.99 0.54
N ILE A 78 -10.29 -9.79 1.48
CA ILE A 78 -9.84 -9.31 2.79
C ILE A 78 -8.32 -9.43 2.81
N VAL A 79 -7.63 -8.33 3.08
CA VAL A 79 -6.18 -8.30 3.30
C VAL A 79 -5.96 -8.13 4.79
N ALA A 80 -5.26 -9.07 5.43
CA ALA A 80 -4.89 -8.98 6.82
C ALA A 80 -3.37 -8.94 6.94
N MET A 81 -2.84 -7.90 7.59
CA MET A 81 -1.42 -7.78 7.88
C MET A 81 -1.20 -7.87 9.39
N VAL A 82 -0.27 -8.71 9.82
CA VAL A 82 0.08 -8.90 11.23
C VAL A 82 1.50 -8.38 11.43
N GLY A 83 1.62 -7.18 11.99
CA GLY A 83 2.90 -6.51 12.25
C GLY A 83 2.89 -5.86 13.63
N THR A 84 3.46 -4.66 13.75
CA THR A 84 3.39 -3.86 15.00
C THR A 84 1.95 -3.53 15.40
N ALA A 85 1.07 -3.37 14.42
CA ALA A 85 -0.37 -3.40 14.58
C ALA A 85 -0.92 -4.45 13.61
N VAL A 86 -2.10 -4.98 13.91
CA VAL A 86 -2.85 -5.81 12.96
C VAL A 86 -3.79 -4.91 12.15
N THR A 87 -3.73 -5.00 10.83
CA THR A 87 -4.66 -4.28 9.95
C THR A 87 -5.50 -5.27 9.16
N VAL A 88 -6.75 -4.90 8.90
CA VAL A 88 -7.67 -5.68 8.08
C VAL A 88 -8.34 -4.74 7.09
N GLU A 89 -8.15 -4.97 5.80
CA GLU A 89 -8.69 -4.16 4.72
C GLU A 89 -9.71 -4.95 3.89
N ALA A 90 -10.86 -4.34 3.58
CA ALA A 90 -11.85 -4.93 2.68
C ALA A 90 -11.80 -4.26 1.30
N ILE A 91 -11.77 -5.08 0.25
CA ILE A 91 -11.75 -4.65 -1.16
C ILE A 91 -12.89 -5.34 -1.90
N ASP A 92 -13.69 -4.57 -2.65
CA ASP A 92 -14.76 -5.16 -3.47
C ASP A 92 -14.23 -5.78 -4.78
N GLN A 93 -15.12 -6.41 -5.54
CA GLN A 93 -14.80 -7.05 -6.82
C GLN A 93 -14.38 -6.08 -7.95
N ASN A 94 -14.51 -4.77 -7.74
CA ASN A 94 -14.10 -3.73 -8.68
C ASN A 94 -12.76 -3.09 -8.28
N GLY A 95 -12.14 -3.53 -7.18
CA GLY A 95 -10.93 -2.93 -6.65
C GLY A 95 -11.19 -1.68 -5.79
N ARG A 96 -12.41 -1.46 -5.30
CA ARG A 96 -12.67 -0.37 -4.35
C ARG A 96 -12.29 -0.82 -2.95
N PHE A 97 -11.37 -0.10 -2.32
CA PHE A 97 -11.11 -0.22 -0.88
C PHE A 97 -12.32 0.33 -0.12
N LEU A 98 -13.02 -0.52 0.62
CA LEU A 98 -14.26 -0.18 1.34
C LEU A 98 -14.01 0.38 2.74
N GLY A 99 -12.79 0.25 3.25
CA GLY A 99 -12.43 0.56 4.62
C GLY A 99 -11.74 -0.60 5.30
N GLY A 100 -11.33 -0.39 6.56
CA GLY A 100 -10.60 -1.40 7.30
C GLY A 100 -10.49 -1.11 8.79
N LEU A 101 -9.96 -2.08 9.52
CA LEU A 101 -9.73 -2.05 10.96
C LEU A 101 -8.23 -1.96 11.25
N ILE A 102 -7.90 -1.31 12.36
CA ILE A 102 -6.56 -1.33 12.96
C ILE A 102 -6.75 -1.84 14.40
N LEU A 103 -5.98 -2.86 14.75
CA LEU A 103 -6.00 -3.56 16.02
C LEU A 103 -4.58 -3.56 16.60
N PRO A 104 -4.41 -3.59 17.93
CA PRO A 104 -3.10 -3.78 18.55
C PRO A 104 -2.49 -5.14 18.20
#